data_AF-A0A9E3QFZ0-F1
#
_entry.id   AF-A0A9E3QFZ0-F1
#
_cell.length_a   1.000
_cell.length_b   1.000
_cell.length_c   1.000
_cell.angle_alpha   90.00
_cell.angle_beta   90.00
_cell.angle_gamma   90.00
#
_symmetry.space_group_name_H-M   'P 1'
#
loop_
_entity.id
_entity.type
_entity.pdbx_description
1 polymer ?
#
loop_
_entity_poly.entity_id
_entity_poly.type
_entity_poly.pdbx_seq_one_letter_code
_entity_poly.pdbx_strand_id
1 'polypeptide(L)'
;MRINGNSARNGGGLYNNSLRIVTISASTISGNSANQDGGGIYNAGLLALADTVLLENTTGQDGGGIFNDRTGGLALAGGTIRLNAANRGGGIANRAGGVLAIIATDISDNRGGDLVELP
;
A
#
# COMPACT_ATOMS: atom_id res chain seq x y z
N MET A 1 -0.22 6.28 14.69
CA MET A 1 1.21 5.91 14.94
C MET A 1 2.07 6.23 13.72
N ARG A 2 3.40 6.11 13.81
CA ARG A 2 4.33 6.32 12.68
C ARG A 2 5.09 5.02 12.37
N ILE A 3 5.13 4.64 11.10
CA ILE A 3 5.92 3.52 10.56
C ILE A 3 6.79 4.07 9.43
N ASN A 4 8.08 4.25 9.66
CA ASN A 4 8.93 4.97 8.71
C ASN A 4 10.37 4.47 8.62
N GLY A 5 10.99 4.66 7.45
CA GLY A 5 12.41 4.36 7.22
C GLY A 5 12.77 2.88 7.29
N ASN A 6 11.79 1.98 7.17
CA ASN A 6 12.02 0.53 7.22
C ASN A 6 12.31 -0.02 5.82
N SER A 7 13.04 -1.13 5.76
CA SER A 7 13.29 -1.86 4.52
C SER A 7 13.04 -3.35 4.69
N ALA A 8 12.40 -3.98 3.71
CA ALA A 8 12.08 -5.41 3.73
C ALA A 8 12.08 -6.01 2.32
N ARG A 9 11.86 -7.33 2.24
CA ARG A 9 11.63 -7.98 0.94
C ARG A 9 10.27 -7.58 0.35
N ASN A 10 9.21 -7.65 1.16
CA ASN A 10 7.84 -7.24 0.85
C ASN A 10 7.31 -6.41 2.00
N GLY A 11 6.52 -5.37 1.73
CA GLY A 11 5.87 -4.59 2.78
C GLY A 11 6.88 -3.86 3.65
N GLY A 12 7.58 -2.88 3.08
CA GLY A 12 8.71 -2.20 3.74
C GLY A 12 8.36 -1.70 5.14
N GLY A 13 7.17 -1.14 5.33
CA GLY A 13 6.63 -0.77 6.64
C GLY A 13 5.74 -1.84 7.27
N LEU A 14 4.90 -2.51 6.47
CA LEU A 14 3.97 -3.51 6.97
C LEU A 14 3.74 -4.65 5.97
N TYR A 15 3.84 -5.88 6.47
CA TYR A 15 3.46 -7.09 5.74
C TYR A 15 2.26 -7.74 6.42
N ASN A 16 1.08 -7.69 5.78
CA ASN A 16 -0.12 -8.37 6.24
C ASN A 16 -0.27 -9.72 5.52
N ASN A 17 0.02 -10.81 6.24
CA ASN A 17 -0.04 -12.16 5.69
C ASN A 17 -1.50 -12.62 5.44
N SER A 18 -1.67 -13.63 4.60
CA SER A 18 -2.95 -14.28 4.34
C SER A 18 -3.66 -14.71 5.63
N LEU A 19 -4.99 -14.58 5.61
CA LEU A 19 -5.89 -14.89 6.73
C LEU A 19 -5.67 -14.03 7.99
N ARG A 20 -4.91 -12.94 7.90
CA ARG A 20 -4.76 -11.96 8.99
C ARG A 20 -5.65 -10.75 8.77
N ILE A 21 -6.05 -10.13 9.87
CA ILE A 21 -6.86 -8.92 9.89
C ILE A 21 -6.02 -7.84 10.57
N VAL A 22 -5.82 -6.73 9.88
CA VAL A 22 -5.09 -5.57 10.38
C VAL A 22 -5.97 -4.33 10.20
N THR A 23 -6.04 -3.50 11.24
CA THR A 23 -6.72 -2.21 11.21
C THR A 23 -5.74 -1.14 11.65
N ILE A 24 -5.62 -0.08 10.85
CA ILE A 24 -4.76 1.06 11.13
C ILE A 24 -5.59 2.31 10.95
N SER A 25 -5.53 3.21 11.93
CA SER A 25 -6.22 4.49 11.86
C SER A 25 -5.29 5.64 12.24
N ALA A 26 -5.55 6.85 11.74
CA ALA A 26 -4.89 8.10 12.13
C ALA A 26 -3.36 7.96 12.22
N SER A 27 -2.76 7.41 11.16
CA SER A 27 -1.36 7.00 11.15
C SER A 27 -0.62 7.51 9.93
N THR A 28 0.71 7.47 9.99
CA THR A 28 1.58 7.81 8.87
C THR A 28 2.53 6.64 8.60
N ILE A 29 2.54 6.16 7.36
CA ILE A 29 3.44 5.12 6.86
C ILE A 29 4.29 5.77 5.77
N SER A 30 5.56 6.04 6.05
CA SER A 30 6.34 6.95 5.21
C SER A 30 7.78 6.55 4.99
N GLY A 31 8.31 6.74 3.78
CA GLY A 31 9.73 6.54 3.50
C GLY A 31 10.20 5.09 3.74
N ASN A 32 9.30 4.11 3.61
CA ASN A 32 9.65 2.70 3.69
C ASN A 32 9.98 2.16 2.29
N SER A 33 10.81 1.11 2.23
CA SER A 33 11.20 0.49 0.97
C SER A 33 11.05 -1.03 0.95
N ALA A 34 10.66 -1.59 -0.20
CA ALA A 34 10.63 -3.02 -0.42
C ALA A 34 11.41 -3.42 -1.67
N ASN A 35 12.11 -4.56 -1.61
CA ASN A 35 12.85 -5.09 -2.76
C ASN A 35 11.93 -5.72 -3.84
N GLN A 36 10.77 -6.24 -3.45
CA GLN A 36 9.79 -6.85 -4.34
C GLN A 36 8.54 -6.00 -4.40
N ASP A 37 7.55 -6.23 -3.53
CA ASP A 37 6.24 -5.58 -3.65
C ASP A 37 5.85 -4.85 -2.36
N GLY A 38 5.04 -3.79 -2.50
CA GLY A 38 4.51 -3.07 -1.36
C GLY A 38 5.58 -2.26 -0.63
N GLY A 39 6.03 -1.16 -1.23
CA GLY A 39 7.06 -0.30 -0.64
C GLY A 39 6.68 0.15 0.77
N GLY A 40 5.44 0.57 0.95
CA GLY A 40 4.85 0.85 2.26
C GLY A 40 4.24 -0.41 2.86
N ILE A 41 3.25 -0.96 2.17
CA ILE A 41 2.44 -2.07 2.65
C ILE A 41 2.32 -3.17 1.59
N TYR A 42 2.53 -4.41 2.03
CA TYR A 42 2.13 -5.60 1.30
C TYR A 42 0.93 -6.22 2.00
N ASN A 43 -0.18 -6.42 1.28
CA ASN A 43 -1.40 -7.01 1.82
C ASN A 43 -1.81 -8.29 1.09
N ALA A 44 -1.79 -9.42 1.78
CA ALA A 44 -2.41 -10.67 1.34
C ALA A 44 -3.55 -11.14 2.27
N GLY A 45 -3.87 -10.36 3.32
CA GLY A 45 -4.98 -10.58 4.25
C GLY A 45 -6.07 -9.52 4.12
N LEU A 46 -6.80 -9.26 5.21
CA LEU A 46 -7.74 -8.14 5.29
C LEU A 46 -7.08 -6.94 5.97
N LEU A 47 -7.05 -5.81 5.26
CA LEU A 47 -6.47 -4.57 5.73
C LEU A 47 -7.49 -3.43 5.62
N ALA A 48 -7.76 -2.79 6.74
CA ALA A 48 -8.54 -1.56 6.82
C ALA A 48 -7.64 -0.39 7.24
N LEU A 49 -7.55 0.64 6.40
CA LEU A 49 -6.87 1.90 6.70
C LEU A 49 -7.89 3.02 6.79
N ALA A 50 -7.92 3.72 7.92
CA ALA A 50 -8.76 4.90 8.14
C ALA A 50 -7.89 6.13 8.39
N ASP A 51 -8.16 7.26 7.72
CA ASP A 51 -7.47 8.54 7.95
C ASP A 51 -5.93 8.39 8.03
N THR A 52 -5.38 7.55 7.15
CA THR A 52 -3.96 7.18 7.16
C THR A 52 -3.25 7.81 5.98
N VAL A 53 -2.03 8.31 6.22
CA VAL A 53 -1.17 8.90 5.20
C VAL A 53 -0.08 7.91 4.81
N LEU A 54 0.01 7.57 3.52
CA LEU A 54 1.10 6.82 2.92
C LEU A 54 1.90 7.76 2.01
N LEU A 55 3.15 8.03 2.37
CA LEU A 55 3.98 8.98 1.63
C LEU A 55 5.40 8.48 1.36
N GLU A 56 5.94 8.75 0.17
CA GLU A 56 7.35 8.48 -0.18
C GLU A 56 7.79 7.03 0.04
N ASN A 57 6.86 6.07 0.02
CA ASN A 57 7.21 4.67 0.07
C ASN A 57 7.60 4.17 -1.33
N THR A 58 8.59 3.29 -1.39
CA THR A 58 9.23 2.93 -2.67
C THR A 58 9.43 1.45 -2.84
N THR A 59 9.29 0.98 -4.07
CA THR A 59 9.72 -0.37 -4.44
C THR A 59 10.15 -0.43 -5.90
N GLY A 60 10.91 -1.48 -6.24
CA GLY A 60 11.34 -1.75 -7.61
C GLY A 60 10.37 -2.59 -8.42
N GLN A 61 9.25 -3.09 -7.86
CA GLN A 61 8.21 -3.80 -8.61
C GLN A 61 6.87 -3.06 -8.52
N ASP A 62 5.93 -3.56 -7.73
CA ASP A 62 4.54 -3.11 -7.76
C ASP A 62 4.08 -2.57 -6.41
N GLY A 63 3.25 -1.52 -6.43
CA GLY A 63 2.63 -0.99 -5.21
C GLY A 63 3.61 -0.20 -4.35
N GLY A 64 3.97 1.01 -4.78
CA GLY A 64 4.91 1.86 -4.03
C GLY A 64 4.38 2.18 -2.64
N GLY A 65 3.12 2.61 -2.56
CA GLY A 65 2.38 2.75 -1.32
C GLY A 65 1.88 1.40 -0.84
N ILE A 66 1.02 0.76 -1.63
CA ILE A 66 0.37 -0.50 -1.27
C ILE A 66 0.39 -1.48 -2.45
N PHE A 67 0.84 -2.70 -2.20
CA PHE A 67 0.54 -3.85 -3.04
C PHE A 67 -0.55 -4.69 -2.37
N ASN A 68 -1.68 -4.87 -3.04
CA ASN A 68 -2.76 -5.75 -2.62
C ASN A 68 -2.71 -7.03 -3.47
N ASP A 69 -2.30 -8.13 -2.85
CA ASP A 69 -2.17 -9.44 -3.51
C ASP A 69 -3.53 -10.05 -3.82
N ARG A 70 -3.53 -11.16 -4.57
CA ARG A 70 -4.74 -11.83 -5.07
C ARG A 70 -5.74 -12.29 -4.00
N THR A 71 -5.30 -12.46 -2.75
CA THR A 71 -6.18 -12.82 -1.62
C THR A 71 -6.44 -11.62 -0.69
N GLY A 72 -5.85 -10.47 -1.01
CA GLY A 72 -5.92 -9.26 -0.22
C GLY A 72 -7.27 -8.57 -0.34
N GLY A 73 -7.86 -8.25 0.80
CA GLY A 73 -8.95 -7.27 0.90
C GLY A 73 -8.39 -5.97 1.44
N LEU A 74 -8.45 -4.90 0.66
CA LEU A 74 -8.01 -3.56 1.04
C LEU A 74 -9.20 -2.61 1.10
N ALA A 75 -9.46 -2.06 2.29
CA ALA A 75 -10.43 -1.00 2.52
C ALA A 75 -9.69 0.28 2.94
N LEU A 76 -9.88 1.35 2.16
CA LEU A 76 -9.38 2.69 2.45
C LEU A 76 -10.56 3.62 2.72
N ALA A 77 -10.55 4.26 3.89
CA ALA A 77 -11.56 5.23 4.30
C ALA A 77 -10.89 6.52 4.78
N GLY A 78 -10.87 7.55 3.93
CA GLY A 78 -10.15 8.78 4.22
C GLY A 78 -8.64 8.67 3.98
N GLY A 79 -7.93 9.74 4.30
CA GLY A 79 -6.46 9.78 4.24
C GLY A 79 -5.89 10.08 2.85
N THR A 80 -4.62 9.74 2.69
CA THR A 80 -3.81 10.15 1.54
C THR A 80 -2.80 9.07 1.15
N ILE A 81 -2.64 8.83 -0.15
CA ILE A 81 -1.55 8.04 -0.72
C ILE A 81 -0.87 8.90 -1.79
N ARG A 82 0.30 9.48 -1.47
CA ARG A 82 1.00 10.39 -2.38
C ARG A 82 2.51 10.23 -2.41
N LEU A 83 3.14 10.63 -3.51
CA LEU A 83 4.60 10.61 -3.67
C LEU A 83 5.24 9.23 -3.50
N ASN A 84 4.44 8.16 -3.56
CA ASN A 84 4.96 6.80 -3.53
C ASN A 84 5.45 6.40 -4.93
N ALA A 85 6.42 5.49 -5.01
CA ALA A 85 7.05 5.13 -6.27
C ALA A 85 7.21 3.61 -6.46
N ALA A 86 6.80 3.14 -7.64
CA ALA A 86 6.98 1.76 -8.10
C ALA A 86 7.13 1.73 -9.63
N ASN A 87 7.43 0.56 -10.20
CA ASN A 87 7.36 0.38 -11.65
C ASN A 87 5.90 0.41 -12.14
N ARG A 88 4.98 -0.17 -11.36
CA ARG A 88 3.54 -0.12 -11.62
C ARG A 88 2.79 0.11 -10.31
N GLY A 89 1.79 1.00 -10.33
CA GLY A 89 1.01 1.32 -9.14
C GLY A 89 1.87 1.97 -8.08
N GLY A 90 2.45 3.13 -8.39
CA GLY A 90 3.17 3.96 -7.43
C GLY A 90 2.36 4.15 -6.15
N GLY A 91 1.06 4.48 -6.27
CA GLY A 91 0.17 4.54 -5.11
C GLY A 91 -0.27 3.15 -4.69
N ILE A 92 -1.09 2.51 -5.52
CA ILE A 92 -1.63 1.18 -5.27
C ILE A 92 -1.45 0.29 -6.51
N ALA A 93 -1.02 -0.95 -6.29
CA ALA A 93 -1.17 -2.04 -7.26
C ALA A 93 -2.11 -3.09 -6.67
N ASN A 94 -3.22 -3.37 -7.35
CA ASN A 94 -4.18 -4.39 -6.95
C ASN A 94 -4.08 -5.57 -7.91
N ARG A 95 -3.80 -6.77 -7.40
CA ARG A 95 -3.68 -7.97 -8.21
C ARG A 95 -5.03 -8.62 -8.45
N ALA A 96 -5.25 -9.22 -9.62
CA ALA A 96 -6.48 -9.91 -9.95
C ALA A 96 -6.89 -10.91 -8.86
N GLY A 97 -8.13 -10.77 -8.39
CA GLY A 97 -8.69 -11.50 -7.24
C GLY A 97 -8.65 -10.72 -5.93
N GLY A 98 -7.76 -9.73 -5.82
CA GLY A 98 -7.73 -8.77 -4.72
C GLY A 98 -8.95 -7.85 -4.76
N VAL A 99 -9.51 -7.59 -3.58
CA VAL A 99 -10.67 -6.71 -3.41
C VAL A 99 -10.19 -5.34 -2.95
N LEU A 100 -10.62 -4.30 -3.67
CA LEU A 100 -10.26 -2.92 -3.39
C LEU A 100 -11.52 -2.08 -3.18
N ALA A 101 -11.61 -1.44 -2.02
CA ALA A 101 -12.64 -0.45 -1.71
C ALA A 101 -11.98 0.85 -1.25
N ILE A 102 -12.26 1.95 -1.95
CA ILE A 102 -11.66 3.27 -1.69
C ILE A 102 -12.79 4.27 -1.48
N ILE A 103 -12.79 4.92 -0.33
CA ILE A 103 -13.79 5.92 0.05
C ILE A 103 -13.06 7.14 0.60
N ALA A 104 -13.27 8.30 -0.03
CA ALA A 104 -12.73 9.58 0.45
C ALA A 104 -11.20 9.63 0.66
N THR A 105 -10.44 8.77 -0.02
CA THR A 105 -8.97 8.78 0.01
C THR A 105 -8.43 9.54 -1.19
N ASP A 106 -7.50 10.46 -0.94
CA ASP A 106 -6.74 11.15 -1.97
C ASP A 106 -5.57 10.27 -2.45
N ILE A 107 -5.52 9.92 -3.73
CA ILE A 107 -4.43 9.15 -4.33
C ILE A 107 -3.89 9.97 -5.49
N SER A 108 -2.75 10.63 -5.27
CA SER A 108 -2.20 11.60 -6.22
C SER A 108 -0.67 11.57 -6.23
N ASP A 109 -0.08 12.07 -7.30
CA ASP A 109 1.36 12.36 -7.39
C ASP A 109 2.25 11.13 -7.14
N ASN A 110 1.76 9.93 -7.47
CA ASN A 110 2.54 8.71 -7.34
C ASN A 110 3.26 8.37 -8.66
N ARG A 111 4.53 7.97 -8.56
CA ARG A 111 5.36 7.61 -9.71
C ARG A 111 5.20 6.12 -10.03
N GLY A 112 4.84 5.80 -11.28
CA GLY A 112 4.39 4.47 -11.68
C GLY A 112 2.87 4.33 -11.74
N GLY A 113 2.14 5.44 -11.54
CA GLY A 113 0.68 5.51 -11.57
C GLY A 113 0.05 5.51 -10.18
N ASP A 114 -1.08 6.21 -10.01
CA ASP A 114 -1.77 6.29 -8.72
C ASP A 114 -2.41 4.96 -8.32
N LEU A 115 -3.06 4.29 -9.27
CA LEU A 115 -3.66 2.97 -9.10
C LEU A 115 -3.46 2.16 -10.38
N VAL A 116 -3.13 0.87 -10.23
CA VAL A 116 -3.12 -0.09 -11.34
C VAL A 116 -3.75 -1.42 -10.91
N GLU A 117 -4.49 -2.03 -11.83
CA GLU A 117 -4.96 -3.41 -11.72
C GLU A 117 -3.97 -4.33 -12.47
N LEU A 118 -3.44 -5.33 -11.77
CA LEU A 118 -2.51 -6.32 -12.29
C LEU A 118 -3.22 -7.64 -12.61
N PRO A 119 -2.73 -8.40 -13.59
CA PRO A 119 -3.25 -9.73 -13.88
C PRO A 119 -3.00 -10.77 -12.77
#